data_AF-A0A832S219-F1
#
_entry.id   AF-A0A832S219-F1
#
_cell.length_a   1.000
_cell.length_b   1.000
_cell.length_c   1.000
_cell.angle_alpha   90.00
_cell.angle_beta   90.00
_cell.angle_gamma   90.00
#
_symmetry.space_group_name_H-M   'P 1'
#
loop_
_entity.id
_entity.type
_entity.pdbx_description
1 polymer ?
#
loop_
_entity_poly.entity_id
_entity_poly.type
_entity_poly.pdbx_seq_one_letter_code
_entity_poly.pdbx_strand_id
1 'polypeptide(L)'
;VPELCEKGAIVGGWQTHVKAIKMESSANGGDSHIWFKKCIRVGPRRVIPLCFAAVNYPNFKEKLEKNPIPLRTMLNEHIQPTKFFVRTGVMPINPSEGERKLLEVIGSEPLSIYEILNKMKRFPAPAVLDSLLNQRVVHAIGFTPTDALHVLGEYTEWDVEAAQIGARKLSRFTQMGVHAFCKKVKKQVATNMAYSLMSFIMEGRGKDGIKMMLEEEVPAQYKVNIPIVLLGGPVKAYYEELKALIDAEIIVPEQARVGNAVGALVGKGIKRIEITIRPYSMENPDQNFLVFTPLGRKKFEQYRTAVEYSQKAGEELILDSMKDFGLPESSIKIDTSIEYLVPPGWKQTPMETKMTFVGVCTPGFSMD
;
A
#
# COMPACT_ATOMS: atom_id res chain seq x y z
N VAL A 1 16.70 7.93 -6.54
CA VAL A 1 16.52 7.47 -5.14
C VAL A 1 15.16 7.98 -4.68
N PRO A 2 14.33 7.16 -4.00
CA PRO A 2 13.00 7.60 -3.54
C PRO A 2 13.09 8.82 -2.62
N GLU A 3 12.09 9.71 -2.67
CA GLU A 3 11.97 10.85 -1.75
C GLU A 3 11.72 10.33 -0.32
N LEU A 4 12.47 10.84 0.64
CA LEU A 4 12.39 10.45 2.05
C LEU A 4 11.72 11.58 2.86
N CYS A 5 10.80 11.20 3.74
CA CYS A 5 10.20 12.09 4.72
C CYS A 5 10.95 11.97 6.04
N GLU A 6 11.66 13.04 6.43
CA GLU A 6 12.39 13.11 7.72
C GLU A 6 11.44 13.05 8.92
N LYS A 7 10.23 13.59 8.77
CA LYS A 7 9.19 13.54 9.81
C LYS A 7 8.54 12.16 9.94
N GLY A 8 8.87 11.21 9.05
CA GLY A 8 8.31 9.86 8.97
C GLY A 8 6.99 9.73 8.21
N ALA A 9 6.48 8.49 8.15
CA ALA A 9 5.22 8.16 7.49
C ALA A 9 4.01 8.36 8.42
N ILE A 10 2.81 8.51 7.85
CA ILE A 10 1.54 8.49 8.57
C ILE A 10 0.93 7.09 8.43
N VAL A 11 0.74 6.39 9.55
CA VAL A 11 0.15 5.05 9.57
C VAL A 11 -1.08 5.07 10.47
N GLY A 12 -2.26 4.81 9.89
CA GLY A 12 -3.53 4.83 10.66
C GLY A 12 -3.86 6.18 11.29
N GLY A 13 -3.41 7.29 10.69
CA GLY A 13 -3.58 8.65 11.22
C GLY A 13 -2.49 9.12 12.19
N TRP A 14 -1.53 8.25 12.54
CA TRP A 14 -0.44 8.57 13.46
C TRP A 14 0.86 8.85 12.71
N GLN A 15 1.49 9.99 13.02
CA GLN A 15 2.80 10.36 12.49
C GLN A 15 3.88 9.52 13.20
N THR A 16 4.60 8.71 12.44
CA THR A 16 5.79 7.99 12.93
C THR A 16 6.97 8.95 13.00
N HIS A 17 7.91 8.78 13.95
CA HIS A 17 9.14 9.59 14.05
C HIS A 17 10.37 8.92 13.40
N VAL A 18 10.15 8.01 12.47
CA VAL A 18 11.21 7.27 11.77
C VAL A 18 11.22 7.70 10.32
N LYS A 19 12.39 8.11 9.82
CA LYS A 19 12.59 8.49 8.41
C LYS A 19 12.06 7.38 7.50
N ALA A 20 11.15 7.74 6.60
CA ALA A 20 10.44 6.78 5.76
C ALA A 20 10.35 7.27 4.31
N ILE A 21 10.10 6.36 3.38
CA ILE A 21 9.78 6.72 2.00
C ILE A 21 8.45 7.48 1.99
N LYS A 22 8.40 8.59 1.26
CA LYS A 22 7.15 9.33 1.03
C LYS A 22 6.24 8.46 0.17
N MET A 23 5.16 7.95 0.77
CA MET A 23 4.19 7.08 0.10
C MET A 23 2.79 7.34 0.65
N GLU A 24 1.79 7.10 -0.18
CA GLU A 24 0.38 7.13 0.20
C GLU A 24 -0.31 5.87 -0.33
N SER A 25 -1.20 5.30 0.48
CA SER A 25 -1.99 4.13 0.11
C SER A 25 -3.46 4.52 0.01
N SER A 26 -4.10 4.19 -1.12
CA SER A 26 -5.54 4.38 -1.32
C SER A 26 -6.28 3.05 -1.42
N ALA A 27 -7.54 3.01 -0.98
CA ALA A 27 -8.38 1.81 -0.96
C ALA A 27 -9.02 1.51 -2.34
N ASN A 28 -8.21 1.42 -3.39
CA ASN A 28 -8.65 1.31 -4.79
C ASN A 28 -8.03 0.12 -5.53
N GLY A 29 -7.89 -1.02 -4.84
CA GLY A 29 -7.28 -2.23 -5.39
C GLY A 29 -8.21 -3.04 -6.28
N GLY A 30 -7.64 -4.04 -6.97
CA GLY A 30 -8.40 -4.96 -7.83
C GLY A 30 -9.44 -5.80 -7.08
N ASP A 31 -9.33 -5.87 -5.77
CA ASP A 31 -10.20 -6.59 -4.83
C ASP A 31 -11.05 -5.65 -3.95
N SER A 32 -11.11 -4.36 -4.30
CA SER A 32 -12.07 -3.43 -3.70
C SER A 32 -13.49 -3.89 -3.99
N HIS A 33 -14.35 -3.89 -2.97
CA HIS A 33 -15.74 -4.32 -3.12
C HIS A 33 -16.52 -3.37 -4.03
N ILE A 34 -17.13 -3.90 -5.08
CA ILE A 34 -18.09 -3.18 -5.90
C ILE A 34 -19.49 -3.54 -5.44
N TRP A 35 -20.23 -2.53 -5.00
CA TRP A 35 -21.57 -2.70 -4.45
C TRP A 35 -22.49 -1.56 -4.82
N PHE A 36 -23.79 -1.77 -4.66
CA PHE A 36 -24.78 -0.77 -5.03
C PHE A 36 -25.51 -0.23 -3.79
N LYS A 37 -25.54 1.10 -3.66
CA LYS A 37 -26.44 1.83 -2.76
C LYS A 37 -26.74 3.19 -3.36
N LYS A 38 -27.91 3.32 -3.99
CA LYS A 38 -28.34 4.46 -4.85
C LYS A 38 -27.47 4.63 -6.11
N CYS A 39 -26.16 4.51 -5.99
CA CYS A 39 -25.17 4.50 -7.04
C CYS A 39 -24.17 3.34 -6.82
N ILE A 40 -23.31 3.11 -7.82
CA ILE A 40 -22.18 2.18 -7.73
C ILE A 40 -21.18 2.75 -6.72
N ARG A 41 -20.67 1.89 -5.84
CA ARG A 41 -19.66 2.19 -4.83
C ARG A 41 -18.45 1.29 -5.06
N VAL A 42 -17.25 1.84 -4.85
CA VAL A 42 -15.97 1.12 -4.91
C VAL A 42 -15.33 1.18 -3.53
N GLY A 43 -15.09 0.02 -2.91
CA GLY A 43 -14.52 -0.07 -1.57
C GLY A 43 -15.43 0.52 -0.47
N PRO A 44 -14.88 0.93 0.68
CA PRO A 44 -13.44 0.89 1.02
C PRO A 44 -12.94 -0.52 1.40
N ARG A 45 -13.86 -1.47 1.62
CA ARG A 45 -13.49 -2.83 2.02
C ARG A 45 -12.93 -3.63 0.85
N ARG A 46 -11.91 -4.42 1.15
CA ARG A 46 -11.42 -5.52 0.30
C ARG A 46 -12.32 -6.75 0.45
N VAL A 47 -12.57 -7.45 -0.65
CA VAL A 47 -13.29 -8.74 -0.69
C VAL A 47 -12.57 -9.71 -1.62
N ILE A 48 -12.83 -10.99 -1.46
CA ILE A 48 -12.38 -12.01 -2.42
C ILE A 48 -13.20 -11.84 -3.72
N PRO A 49 -12.56 -11.69 -4.90
CA PRO A 49 -13.25 -11.64 -6.20
C PRO A 49 -14.12 -12.87 -6.48
N LEU A 50 -15.22 -12.71 -7.21
CA LEU A 50 -16.11 -13.83 -7.56
C LEU A 50 -15.42 -14.86 -8.45
N CYS A 51 -14.68 -14.40 -9.47
CA CYS A 51 -13.89 -15.23 -10.38
C CYS A 51 -12.89 -16.10 -9.63
N PHE A 52 -12.22 -15.54 -8.61
CA PHE A 52 -11.30 -16.29 -7.77
C PHE A 52 -12.02 -17.23 -6.81
N ALA A 53 -13.11 -16.78 -6.17
CA ALA A 53 -13.90 -17.60 -5.27
C ALA A 53 -14.46 -18.86 -5.97
N ALA A 54 -14.88 -18.74 -7.23
CA ALA A 54 -15.38 -19.88 -8.01
C ALA A 54 -14.35 -20.98 -8.24
N VAL A 55 -13.05 -20.65 -8.27
CA VAL A 55 -11.96 -21.63 -8.38
C VAL A 55 -11.67 -22.31 -7.04
N ASN A 56 -11.84 -21.59 -5.93
CA ASN A 56 -11.43 -22.05 -4.60
C ASN A 56 -12.55 -22.72 -3.80
N TYR A 57 -13.82 -22.45 -4.12
CA TYR A 57 -14.96 -22.96 -3.39
C TYR A 57 -15.85 -23.82 -4.30
N PRO A 58 -15.96 -25.14 -4.03
CA PRO A 58 -16.84 -26.03 -4.78
C PRO A 58 -18.28 -25.50 -4.85
N ASN A 59 -18.93 -25.64 -6.00
CA ASN A 59 -20.32 -25.24 -6.25
C ASN A 59 -20.62 -23.73 -6.03
N PHE A 60 -19.62 -22.88 -5.80
CA PHE A 60 -19.84 -21.46 -5.54
C PHE A 60 -20.53 -20.75 -6.69
N LYS A 61 -20.23 -21.12 -7.95
CA LYS A 61 -20.86 -20.54 -9.13
C LYS A 61 -22.38 -20.78 -9.17
N GLU A 62 -22.80 -22.01 -8.92
CA GLU A 62 -24.22 -22.38 -8.85
C GLU A 62 -24.91 -21.63 -7.71
N LYS A 63 -24.24 -21.54 -6.56
CA LYS A 63 -24.71 -20.80 -5.39
C LYS A 63 -24.86 -19.31 -5.67
N LEU A 64 -23.90 -18.70 -6.36
CA LEU A 64 -23.94 -17.33 -6.83
C LEU A 64 -25.13 -17.11 -7.76
N GLU A 65 -25.32 -17.97 -8.77
CA GLU A 65 -26.44 -17.89 -9.73
C GLU A 65 -27.80 -17.97 -9.02
N LYS A 66 -27.96 -18.90 -8.06
CA LYS A 66 -29.20 -19.10 -7.30
C LYS A 66 -29.45 -18.05 -6.21
N ASN A 67 -28.44 -17.29 -5.78
CA ASN A 67 -28.60 -16.31 -4.72
C ASN A 67 -29.62 -15.21 -5.12
N PRO A 68 -30.66 -14.95 -4.31
CA PRO A 68 -31.72 -14.02 -4.67
C PRO A 68 -31.23 -12.58 -4.83
N ILE A 69 -31.96 -11.82 -5.63
CA ILE A 69 -31.72 -10.38 -5.84
C ILE A 69 -32.55 -9.60 -4.80
N PRO A 70 -31.91 -8.88 -3.86
CA PRO A 70 -32.64 -8.09 -2.86
C PRO A 70 -33.48 -6.96 -3.47
N LEU A 71 -34.48 -6.51 -2.71
CA LEU A 71 -35.15 -5.24 -3.00
C LEU A 71 -34.16 -4.07 -2.88
N ARG A 72 -34.31 -3.06 -3.74
CA ARG A 72 -33.43 -1.88 -3.77
C ARG A 72 -33.35 -1.16 -2.41
N THR A 73 -34.43 -1.14 -1.64
CA THR A 73 -34.52 -0.51 -0.32
C THR A 73 -33.73 -1.23 0.77
N MET A 74 -33.43 -2.52 0.57
CA MET A 74 -32.65 -3.32 1.52
C MET A 74 -31.14 -3.23 1.30
N LEU A 75 -30.71 -2.72 0.14
CA LEU A 75 -29.30 -2.75 -0.25
C LEU A 75 -28.43 -1.90 0.68
N ASN A 76 -27.42 -2.55 1.22
CA ASN A 76 -26.31 -1.96 1.97
C ASN A 76 -25.05 -2.79 1.70
N GLU A 77 -23.90 -2.42 2.26
CA GLU A 77 -22.63 -3.09 1.94
C GLU A 77 -22.63 -4.60 2.23
N HIS A 78 -23.42 -5.08 3.21
CA HIS A 78 -23.52 -6.50 3.56
C HIS A 78 -24.64 -7.23 2.83
N ILE A 79 -25.68 -6.50 2.38
CA ILE A 79 -26.82 -7.06 1.64
C ILE A 79 -26.66 -6.69 0.16
N GLN A 80 -25.98 -7.56 -0.59
CA GLN A 80 -25.85 -7.48 -2.05
C GLN A 80 -26.08 -8.88 -2.66
N PRO A 81 -26.56 -8.97 -3.92
CA PRO A 81 -26.79 -10.27 -4.59
C PRO A 81 -25.50 -11.04 -4.89
N THR A 82 -24.34 -10.40 -4.74
CA THR A 82 -23.02 -10.97 -4.98
C THR A 82 -22.20 -11.13 -3.69
N LYS A 83 -22.78 -10.84 -2.52
CA LYS A 83 -22.06 -10.87 -1.23
C LYS A 83 -22.19 -12.22 -0.53
N PHE A 84 -21.05 -12.81 -0.18
CA PHE A 84 -20.97 -14.03 0.63
C PHE A 84 -19.92 -13.86 1.73
N PHE A 85 -20.00 -14.72 2.75
CA PHE A 85 -19.14 -14.70 3.91
C PHE A 85 -18.60 -16.09 4.19
N VAL A 86 -17.32 -16.18 4.53
CA VAL A 86 -16.61 -17.44 4.76
C VAL A 86 -15.63 -17.29 5.90
N ARG A 87 -15.49 -18.31 6.74
CA ARG A 87 -14.56 -18.32 7.87
C ARG A 87 -13.13 -18.56 7.39
N THR A 88 -12.16 -17.88 8.02
CA THR A 88 -10.74 -17.90 7.60
C THR A 88 -9.89 -18.90 8.38
N GLY A 89 -10.41 -19.41 9.50
CA GLY A 89 -9.65 -20.21 10.48
C GLY A 89 -8.94 -19.37 11.55
N VAL A 90 -8.88 -18.04 11.40
CA VAL A 90 -8.35 -17.14 12.45
C VAL A 90 -9.24 -17.21 13.68
N MET A 91 -8.62 -17.29 14.86
CA MET A 91 -9.33 -17.32 16.14
C MET A 91 -9.80 -15.91 16.53
N PRO A 92 -11.08 -15.73 16.90
CA PRO A 92 -11.59 -14.44 17.35
C PRO A 92 -11.01 -14.07 18.72
N ILE A 93 -10.75 -12.78 18.94
CA ILE A 93 -10.27 -12.26 20.22
C ILE A 93 -11.48 -11.86 21.06
N ASN A 94 -11.69 -12.52 22.21
CA ASN A 94 -12.79 -12.24 23.15
C ASN A 94 -14.16 -12.02 22.47
N PRO A 95 -14.67 -12.98 21.67
CA PRO A 95 -15.88 -12.77 20.89
C PRO A 95 -17.09 -12.52 21.79
N SER A 96 -17.88 -11.51 21.44
CA SER A 96 -19.20 -11.26 21.99
C SER A 96 -20.16 -12.42 21.71
N GLU A 97 -21.29 -12.46 22.42
CA GLU A 97 -22.31 -13.50 22.19
C GLU A 97 -22.85 -13.46 20.75
N GLY A 98 -23.01 -12.27 20.17
CA GLY A 98 -23.44 -12.09 18.79
C GLY A 98 -22.44 -12.66 17.78
N GLU A 99 -21.15 -12.44 18.02
CA GLU A 99 -20.07 -12.98 17.18
C GLU A 99 -20.00 -14.51 17.27
N ARG A 100 -20.09 -15.09 18.48
CA ARG A 100 -20.10 -16.55 18.65
C ARG A 100 -21.25 -17.20 17.89
N LYS A 101 -22.47 -16.68 18.05
CA LYS A 101 -23.67 -17.17 17.34
C LYS A 101 -23.53 -17.08 15.82
N LEU A 102 -22.85 -16.05 15.31
CA LEU A 102 -22.61 -15.92 13.87
C LEU A 102 -21.53 -16.89 13.38
N LEU A 103 -20.49 -17.14 14.18
CA LEU A 103 -19.40 -18.07 13.88
C LEU A 103 -19.79 -19.55 13.99
N GLU A 104 -20.87 -19.87 14.71
CA GLU A 104 -21.51 -21.19 14.69
C GLU A 104 -22.19 -21.48 13.33
N VAL A 105 -22.57 -20.42 12.60
CA VAL A 105 -23.28 -20.51 11.31
C VAL A 105 -22.33 -20.39 10.13
N ILE A 106 -21.39 -19.45 10.15
CA ILE A 106 -20.42 -19.24 9.07
C ILE A 106 -19.26 -20.24 9.19
N GLY A 107 -19.24 -21.20 8.27
CA GLY A 107 -18.20 -22.22 8.15
C GLY A 107 -17.18 -21.92 7.06
N SER A 108 -16.53 -22.99 6.57
CA SER A 108 -15.56 -22.95 5.45
C SER A 108 -16.21 -22.78 4.08
N GLU A 109 -17.52 -23.00 3.96
CA GLU A 109 -18.27 -22.76 2.74
C GLU A 109 -18.82 -21.31 2.70
N PRO A 110 -18.76 -20.61 1.55
CA PRO A 110 -19.34 -19.28 1.41
C PRO A 110 -20.84 -19.27 1.67
N LEU A 111 -21.34 -18.41 2.57
CA LEU A 111 -22.77 -18.23 2.83
C LEU A 111 -23.23 -16.83 2.43
N SER A 112 -24.37 -16.75 1.75
CA SER A 112 -25.06 -15.49 1.49
C SER A 112 -25.72 -14.95 2.77
N ILE A 113 -26.06 -13.67 2.78
CA ILE A 113 -26.81 -13.07 3.89
C ILE A 113 -28.18 -13.72 4.11
N TYR A 114 -28.81 -14.24 3.04
CA TYR A 114 -30.09 -14.94 3.11
C TYR A 114 -29.97 -16.33 3.72
N GLU A 115 -28.88 -17.05 3.45
CA GLU A 115 -28.62 -18.32 4.11
C GLU A 115 -28.31 -18.13 5.59
N ILE A 116 -27.57 -17.08 5.94
CA ILE A 116 -27.34 -16.69 7.33
C ILE A 116 -28.68 -16.37 8.00
N LEU A 117 -29.54 -15.57 7.37
CA LEU A 117 -30.90 -15.28 7.84
C LEU A 117 -31.71 -16.57 8.04
N ASN A 118 -31.68 -17.49 7.09
CA ASN A 118 -32.44 -18.75 7.15
C ASN A 118 -31.97 -19.67 8.29
N LYS A 119 -30.66 -19.69 8.56
CA LYS A 119 -30.06 -20.49 9.65
C LYS A 119 -30.26 -19.82 11.02
N MET A 120 -30.10 -18.50 11.12
CA MET A 120 -30.22 -17.76 12.39
C MET A 120 -31.66 -17.30 12.72
N LYS A 121 -32.58 -17.37 11.75
CA LYS A 121 -33.95 -16.81 11.81
C LYS A 121 -34.01 -15.29 12.04
N ARG A 122 -32.90 -14.58 11.87
CA ARG A 122 -32.79 -13.12 11.94
C ARG A 122 -31.55 -12.65 11.18
N PHE A 123 -31.54 -11.39 10.75
CA PHE A 123 -30.33 -10.80 10.18
C PHE A 123 -29.26 -10.62 11.27
N PRO A 124 -27.97 -10.87 10.95
CA PRO A 124 -26.89 -10.48 11.85
C PRO A 124 -26.86 -8.96 11.99
N ALA A 125 -26.53 -8.47 13.19
CA ALA A 125 -26.32 -7.04 13.39
C ALA A 125 -25.11 -6.57 12.56
N PRO A 126 -25.20 -5.44 11.84
CA PRO A 126 -24.08 -4.93 11.03
C PRO A 126 -22.77 -4.83 11.82
N ALA A 127 -22.82 -4.30 13.06
CA ALA A 127 -21.63 -4.16 13.91
C ALA A 127 -20.94 -5.50 14.25
N VAL A 128 -21.71 -6.59 14.41
CA VAL A 128 -21.16 -7.93 14.65
C VAL A 128 -20.42 -8.43 13.42
N LEU A 129 -21.01 -8.25 12.24
CA LEU A 129 -20.40 -8.66 10.98
C LEU A 129 -19.16 -7.82 10.65
N ASP A 130 -19.25 -6.50 10.85
CA ASP A 130 -18.13 -5.56 10.69
C ASP A 130 -16.96 -5.92 11.60
N SER A 131 -17.24 -6.27 12.87
CA SER A 131 -16.21 -6.70 13.82
C SER A 131 -15.48 -7.95 13.32
N LEU A 132 -16.19 -8.99 12.90
CA LEU A 132 -15.57 -10.23 12.40
C LEU A 132 -14.78 -10.02 11.10
N LEU A 133 -15.25 -9.14 10.21
CA LEU A 133 -14.53 -8.76 8.99
C LEU A 133 -13.24 -7.99 9.32
N ASN A 134 -13.30 -7.05 10.26
CA ASN A 134 -12.14 -6.27 10.68
C ASN A 134 -11.09 -7.13 11.39
N GLN A 135 -11.53 -8.11 12.19
CA GLN A 135 -10.64 -9.11 12.83
C GLN A 135 -10.10 -10.16 11.84
N ARG A 136 -10.57 -10.17 10.59
CA ARG A 136 -10.23 -11.19 9.57
C ARG A 136 -10.57 -12.62 9.99
N VAL A 137 -11.49 -12.80 10.93
CA VAL A 137 -12.05 -14.12 11.31
C VAL A 137 -13.02 -14.61 10.23
N VAL A 138 -13.69 -13.67 9.58
CA VAL A 138 -14.53 -13.89 8.40
C VAL A 138 -13.98 -13.07 7.26
N HIS A 139 -13.89 -13.66 6.08
CA HIS A 139 -13.70 -12.96 4.82
C HIS A 139 -15.03 -12.80 4.09
N ALA A 140 -15.16 -11.70 3.37
CA ALA A 140 -16.25 -11.50 2.44
C ALA A 140 -15.80 -11.80 1.01
N ILE A 141 -16.70 -12.39 0.23
CA ILE A 141 -16.61 -12.56 -1.21
C ILE A 141 -17.60 -11.57 -1.84
N GLY A 142 -17.23 -10.96 -2.97
CA GLY A 142 -18.04 -9.94 -3.64
C GLY A 142 -17.57 -9.67 -5.05
N PHE A 143 -18.37 -8.92 -5.83
CA PHE A 143 -17.92 -8.42 -7.13
C PHE A 143 -16.83 -7.35 -6.93
N THR A 144 -15.81 -7.36 -7.79
CA THR A 144 -14.61 -6.52 -7.67
C THR A 144 -14.21 -5.93 -9.04
N PRO A 145 -13.29 -4.94 -9.09
CA PRO A 145 -12.70 -4.52 -10.35
C PRO A 145 -12.07 -5.67 -11.13
N THR A 146 -11.48 -6.66 -10.44
CA THR A 146 -10.94 -7.85 -11.10
C THR A 146 -12.02 -8.62 -11.85
N ASP A 147 -13.21 -8.78 -11.27
CA ASP A 147 -14.36 -9.40 -11.95
C ASP A 147 -14.81 -8.57 -13.16
N ALA A 148 -14.81 -7.23 -13.05
CA ALA A 148 -15.12 -6.36 -14.19
C ALA A 148 -14.15 -6.59 -15.35
N LEU A 149 -12.84 -6.72 -15.08
CA LEU A 149 -11.83 -7.01 -16.10
C LEU A 149 -11.99 -8.40 -16.73
N HIS A 150 -12.44 -9.41 -15.96
CA HIS A 150 -12.79 -10.73 -16.51
C HIS A 150 -13.94 -10.64 -17.50
N VAL A 151 -14.96 -9.85 -17.19
CA VAL A 151 -16.11 -9.63 -18.09
C VAL A 151 -15.70 -8.85 -19.35
N LEU A 152 -14.74 -7.94 -19.24
CA LEU A 152 -14.21 -7.17 -20.38
C LEU A 152 -13.21 -7.97 -21.24
N GLY A 153 -12.73 -9.11 -20.76
CA GLY A 153 -11.72 -9.93 -21.44
C GLY A 153 -10.29 -9.38 -21.35
N GLU A 154 -10.05 -8.41 -20.46
CA GLU A 154 -8.75 -7.74 -20.33
C GLU A 154 -7.85 -8.39 -19.28
N TYR A 155 -8.42 -9.20 -18.39
CA TYR A 155 -7.72 -10.03 -17.42
C TYR A 155 -8.60 -11.22 -17.05
N THR A 156 -8.18 -12.44 -17.42
CA THR A 156 -9.03 -13.65 -17.37
C THR A 156 -8.32 -14.84 -16.73
N GLU A 157 -7.53 -14.61 -15.68
CA GLU A 157 -6.77 -15.68 -15.01
C GLU A 157 -7.63 -16.68 -14.24
N TRP A 158 -8.87 -16.30 -13.90
CA TRP A 158 -9.81 -17.14 -13.15
C TRP A 158 -11.16 -17.26 -13.86
N ASP A 159 -12.18 -17.72 -13.14
CA ASP A 159 -13.47 -18.07 -13.72
C ASP A 159 -14.24 -16.84 -14.23
N VAL A 160 -14.24 -16.66 -15.55
CA VAL A 160 -14.92 -15.56 -16.24
C VAL A 160 -16.44 -15.65 -16.09
N GLU A 161 -17.00 -16.85 -16.03
CA GLU A 161 -18.45 -17.05 -15.94
C GLU A 161 -18.99 -16.55 -14.60
N ALA A 162 -18.31 -16.82 -13.49
CA ALA A 162 -18.65 -16.31 -12.17
C ALA A 162 -18.66 -14.76 -12.14
N ALA A 163 -17.68 -14.13 -12.79
CA ALA A 163 -17.67 -12.68 -12.95
C ALA A 163 -18.87 -12.20 -13.80
N GLN A 164 -19.21 -12.87 -14.90
CA GLN A 164 -20.38 -12.54 -15.72
C GLN A 164 -21.69 -12.66 -14.94
N ILE A 165 -21.87 -13.70 -14.13
CA ILE A 165 -23.03 -13.87 -13.24
C ILE A 165 -23.14 -12.68 -12.29
N GLY A 166 -22.04 -12.33 -11.62
CA GLY A 166 -22.00 -11.21 -10.68
C GLY A 166 -22.36 -9.87 -11.34
N ALA A 167 -21.80 -9.62 -12.52
CA ALA A 167 -22.07 -8.41 -13.29
C ALA A 167 -23.54 -8.34 -13.73
N ARG A 168 -24.12 -9.45 -14.22
CA ARG A 168 -25.57 -9.54 -14.54
C ARG A 168 -26.45 -9.19 -13.33
N LYS A 169 -26.11 -9.69 -12.14
CA LYS A 169 -26.90 -9.42 -10.92
C LYS A 169 -26.82 -7.96 -10.50
N LEU A 170 -25.62 -7.38 -10.49
CA LEU A 170 -25.44 -5.98 -10.07
C LEU A 170 -25.95 -4.98 -11.11
N SER A 171 -25.81 -5.27 -12.40
CA SER A 171 -26.24 -4.34 -13.46
C SER A 171 -27.76 -4.12 -13.45
N ARG A 172 -28.56 -5.05 -12.89
CA ARG A 172 -30.02 -4.87 -12.70
C ARG A 172 -30.38 -3.70 -11.77
N PHE A 173 -29.45 -3.26 -10.93
CA PHE A 173 -29.60 -2.05 -10.12
C PHE A 173 -29.11 -0.79 -10.83
N THR A 174 -28.73 -0.91 -12.09
CA THR A 174 -28.33 0.19 -12.96
C THR A 174 -29.25 0.22 -14.19
N GLN A 175 -29.17 1.29 -14.98
CA GLN A 175 -29.81 1.37 -16.30
C GLN A 175 -28.84 0.92 -17.41
N MET A 176 -27.87 0.05 -17.07
CA MET A 176 -26.76 -0.31 -17.95
C MET A 176 -26.78 -1.81 -18.23
N GLY A 177 -26.41 -2.19 -19.46
CA GLY A 177 -26.05 -3.56 -19.80
C GLY A 177 -24.76 -3.99 -19.07
N VAL A 178 -24.52 -5.31 -19.02
CA VAL A 178 -23.38 -5.92 -18.31
C VAL A 178 -22.04 -5.30 -18.69
N HIS A 179 -21.75 -5.23 -19.99
CA HIS A 179 -20.48 -4.72 -20.48
C HIS A 179 -20.30 -3.22 -20.17
N ALA A 180 -21.37 -2.42 -20.33
CA ALA A 180 -21.35 -1.00 -19.99
C ALA A 180 -21.15 -0.77 -18.48
N PHE A 181 -21.78 -1.60 -17.64
CA PHE A 181 -21.57 -1.58 -16.19
C PHE A 181 -20.10 -1.87 -15.83
N CYS A 182 -19.49 -2.91 -16.40
CA CYS A 182 -18.08 -3.24 -16.16
C CYS A 182 -17.12 -2.14 -16.66
N LYS A 183 -17.39 -1.54 -17.83
CA LYS A 183 -16.65 -0.36 -18.31
C LYS A 183 -16.75 0.81 -17.33
N LYS A 184 -17.93 1.06 -16.76
CA LYS A 184 -18.11 2.11 -15.76
C LYS A 184 -17.34 1.84 -14.46
N VAL A 185 -17.32 0.58 -14.00
CA VAL A 185 -16.49 0.18 -12.86
C VAL A 185 -15.01 0.44 -13.15
N LYS A 186 -14.51 -0.02 -14.31
CA LYS A 186 -13.12 0.19 -14.74
C LYS A 186 -12.76 1.67 -14.80
N LYS A 187 -13.60 2.48 -15.46
CA LYS A 187 -13.41 3.95 -15.54
C LYS A 187 -13.37 4.58 -14.14
N GLN A 188 -14.29 4.21 -13.24
CA GLN A 188 -14.30 4.75 -11.88
C GLN A 188 -13.01 4.42 -11.11
N VAL A 189 -12.50 3.20 -11.24
CA VAL A 189 -11.23 2.80 -10.61
C VAL A 189 -10.08 3.61 -11.18
N ALA A 190 -10.02 3.83 -12.49
CA ALA A 190 -9.01 4.69 -13.12
C ALA A 190 -9.10 6.16 -12.66
N THR A 191 -10.32 6.72 -12.58
CA THR A 191 -10.57 8.06 -12.04
C THR A 191 -10.07 8.17 -10.60
N ASN A 192 -10.34 7.17 -9.75
CA ASN A 192 -9.86 7.15 -8.38
C ASN A 192 -8.31 7.08 -8.31
N MET A 193 -7.66 6.29 -9.19
CA MET A 193 -6.19 6.23 -9.27
C MET A 193 -5.61 7.59 -9.66
N ALA A 194 -6.15 8.22 -10.71
CA ALA A 194 -5.75 9.56 -11.16
C ALA A 194 -5.93 10.59 -10.04
N TYR A 195 -7.08 10.56 -9.35
CA TYR A 195 -7.36 11.46 -8.24
C TYR A 195 -6.35 11.29 -7.09
N SER A 196 -6.05 10.04 -6.69
CA SER A 196 -5.06 9.74 -5.65
C SER A 196 -3.66 10.21 -6.06
N LEU A 197 -3.24 9.96 -7.31
CA LEU A 197 -1.94 10.38 -7.81
C LEU A 197 -1.81 11.91 -7.81
N MET A 198 -2.79 12.62 -8.37
CA MET A 198 -2.77 14.08 -8.42
C MET A 198 -2.82 14.69 -7.01
N SER A 199 -3.65 14.12 -6.12
CA SER A 199 -3.70 14.56 -4.73
C SER A 199 -2.36 14.38 -4.02
N PHE A 200 -1.65 13.28 -4.29
CA PHE A 200 -0.32 13.03 -3.74
C PHE A 200 0.71 14.04 -4.28
N ILE A 201 0.75 14.26 -5.60
CA ILE A 201 1.68 15.22 -6.25
C ILE A 201 1.44 16.65 -5.74
N MET A 202 0.17 17.03 -5.55
CA MET A 202 -0.20 18.37 -5.07
C MET A 202 -0.19 18.51 -3.54
N GLU A 203 0.33 17.51 -2.82
CA GLU A 203 0.41 17.48 -1.35
C GLU A 203 -0.95 17.75 -0.68
N GLY A 204 -2.02 17.22 -1.26
CA GLY A 204 -3.39 17.37 -0.79
C GLY A 204 -4.05 18.72 -1.07
N ARG A 205 -3.40 19.63 -1.79
CA ARG A 205 -3.98 20.92 -2.19
C ARG A 205 -4.90 20.76 -3.40
N GLY A 206 -5.95 21.58 -3.47
CA GLY A 206 -6.82 21.66 -4.66
C GLY A 206 -7.68 20.43 -4.94
N LYS A 207 -7.98 19.59 -3.92
CA LYS A 207 -8.75 18.34 -4.06
C LYS A 207 -10.06 18.49 -4.82
N ASP A 208 -10.83 19.54 -4.55
CA ASP A 208 -12.08 19.79 -5.24
C ASP A 208 -11.87 20.10 -6.72
N GLY A 209 -10.81 20.84 -7.06
CA GLY A 209 -10.42 21.12 -8.44
C GLY A 209 -9.97 19.86 -9.19
N ILE A 210 -9.18 19.00 -8.54
CA ILE A 210 -8.78 17.69 -9.11
C ILE A 210 -10.01 16.85 -9.41
N LYS A 211 -10.93 16.77 -8.45
CA LYS A 211 -12.16 15.99 -8.59
C LYS A 211 -13.02 16.52 -9.74
N MET A 212 -13.23 17.84 -9.79
CA MET A 212 -13.99 18.49 -10.86
C MET A 212 -13.38 18.19 -12.23
N MET A 213 -12.06 18.32 -12.40
CA MET A 213 -11.40 18.04 -13.67
C MET A 213 -11.46 16.56 -14.11
N LEU A 214 -11.52 15.61 -13.17
CA LEU A 214 -11.54 14.18 -13.48
C LEU A 214 -12.96 13.61 -13.63
N GLU A 215 -13.96 14.21 -12.98
CA GLU A 215 -15.35 13.74 -12.98
C GLU A 215 -16.25 14.50 -13.95
N GLU A 216 -15.94 15.78 -14.24
CA GLU A 216 -16.71 16.63 -15.16
C GLU A 216 -16.03 16.74 -16.52
N GLU A 217 -16.81 17.05 -17.56
CA GLU A 217 -16.27 17.31 -18.91
C GLU A 217 -15.66 18.71 -18.97
N VAL A 218 -14.54 18.89 -18.28
CA VAL A 218 -13.73 20.10 -18.37
C VAL A 218 -12.77 19.95 -19.56
N PRO A 219 -12.73 20.88 -20.53
CA PRO A 219 -11.81 20.84 -21.67
C PRO A 219 -10.37 21.22 -21.25
N ALA A 220 -9.88 20.64 -20.15
CA ALA A 220 -8.54 20.84 -19.61
C ALA A 220 -8.02 19.51 -19.05
N GLN A 221 -6.72 19.29 -19.13
CA GLN A 221 -6.05 18.09 -18.63
C GLN A 221 -4.85 18.46 -17.76
N TYR A 222 -4.54 17.59 -16.81
CA TYR A 222 -3.31 17.71 -16.04
C TYR A 222 -2.14 17.17 -16.84
N LYS A 223 -1.10 17.98 -16.99
CA LYS A 223 0.21 17.52 -17.47
C LYS A 223 1.12 17.20 -16.29
N VAL A 224 1.59 15.96 -16.23
CA VAL A 224 2.52 15.49 -15.21
C VAL A 224 3.88 15.25 -15.88
N ASN A 225 4.87 16.05 -15.49
CA ASN A 225 6.21 16.02 -16.10
C ASN A 225 7.13 14.93 -15.51
N ILE A 226 6.61 14.08 -14.62
CA ILE A 226 7.31 12.92 -14.06
C ILE A 226 6.71 11.63 -14.63
N PRO A 227 7.51 10.64 -15.02
CA PRO A 227 6.99 9.37 -15.52
C PRO A 227 6.15 8.65 -14.47
N ILE A 228 5.02 8.09 -14.88
CA ILE A 228 4.13 7.27 -14.05
C ILE A 228 4.42 5.81 -14.35
N VAL A 229 4.95 5.07 -13.36
CA VAL A 229 5.23 3.63 -13.50
C VAL A 229 4.10 2.83 -12.84
N LEU A 230 3.41 2.00 -13.62
CA LEU A 230 2.33 1.15 -13.13
C LEU A 230 2.85 -0.25 -12.77
N LEU A 231 2.62 -0.66 -11.52
CA LEU A 231 3.05 -1.96 -10.97
C LEU A 231 1.88 -2.70 -10.30
N GLY A 232 1.82 -4.02 -10.46
CA GLY A 232 0.78 -4.90 -9.91
C GLY A 232 0.10 -5.75 -10.98
N GLY A 233 -0.74 -6.71 -10.57
CA GLY A 233 -1.32 -7.73 -11.46
C GLY A 233 -2.10 -7.16 -12.66
N PRO A 234 -3.24 -6.47 -12.45
CA PRO A 234 -4.09 -6.03 -13.56
C PRO A 234 -3.77 -4.62 -14.07
N VAL A 235 -2.61 -4.03 -13.73
CA VAL A 235 -2.37 -2.60 -14.01
C VAL A 235 -2.31 -2.25 -15.49
N LYS A 236 -1.88 -3.19 -16.34
CA LYS A 236 -1.86 -3.03 -17.79
C LYS A 236 -3.26 -2.72 -18.36
N ALA A 237 -4.30 -3.27 -17.75
CA ALA A 237 -5.68 -3.06 -18.18
C ALA A 237 -6.11 -1.59 -18.07
N TYR A 238 -5.51 -0.81 -17.17
CA TYR A 238 -5.89 0.59 -16.90
C TYR A 238 -5.04 1.63 -17.65
N TYR A 239 -4.11 1.19 -18.50
CA TYR A 239 -3.21 2.10 -19.21
C TYR A 239 -3.97 3.14 -20.04
N GLU A 240 -4.94 2.69 -20.84
CA GLU A 240 -5.71 3.58 -21.72
C GLU A 240 -6.60 4.56 -20.92
N GLU A 241 -7.25 4.10 -19.85
CA GLU A 241 -8.06 4.99 -19.01
C GLU A 241 -7.21 6.05 -18.30
N LEU A 242 -6.02 5.68 -17.80
CA LEU A 242 -5.13 6.65 -17.16
C LEU A 242 -4.58 7.66 -18.16
N LYS A 243 -4.18 7.20 -19.35
CA LYS A 243 -3.70 8.06 -20.45
C LYS A 243 -4.76 9.05 -20.92
N ALA A 244 -6.03 8.69 -20.85
CA ALA A 244 -7.14 9.58 -21.18
C ALA A 244 -7.41 10.64 -20.09
N LEU A 245 -6.98 10.41 -18.84
CA LEU A 245 -7.24 11.29 -17.69
C LEU A 245 -6.07 12.23 -17.39
N ILE A 246 -4.84 11.82 -17.66
CA ILE A 246 -3.61 12.55 -17.32
C ILE A 246 -2.66 12.52 -18.53
N ASP A 247 -2.17 13.69 -18.93
CA ASP A 247 -1.07 13.82 -19.89
C ASP A 247 0.26 13.55 -19.18
N ALA A 248 0.79 12.34 -19.35
CA ALA A 248 2.04 11.91 -18.74
C ALA A 248 2.71 10.80 -19.57
N GLU A 249 4.01 10.63 -19.36
CA GLU A 249 4.71 9.41 -19.77
C GLU A 249 4.30 8.26 -18.83
N ILE A 250 3.43 7.38 -19.30
CA ILE A 250 3.00 6.20 -18.54
C ILE A 250 3.79 4.98 -18.99
N ILE A 251 4.44 4.31 -18.05
CA ILE A 251 5.30 3.15 -18.27
C ILE A 251 4.67 1.93 -17.57
N VAL A 252 4.52 0.84 -18.32
CA VAL A 252 4.13 -0.47 -17.77
C VAL A 252 5.29 -1.43 -18.03
N PRO A 253 6.11 -1.74 -17.02
CA PRO A 253 7.22 -2.70 -17.18
C PRO A 253 6.71 -4.09 -17.55
N GLU A 254 7.54 -4.88 -18.23
CA GLU A 254 7.20 -6.25 -18.62
C GLU A 254 6.85 -7.11 -17.41
N GLN A 255 7.63 -7.01 -16.33
CA GLN A 255 7.42 -7.75 -15.08
C GLN A 255 6.51 -6.99 -14.08
N ALA A 256 5.65 -6.07 -14.54
CA ALA A 256 4.80 -5.23 -13.66
C ALA A 256 4.02 -6.04 -12.62
N ARG A 257 3.56 -7.25 -12.96
CA ARG A 257 2.82 -8.15 -12.05
C ARG A 257 3.59 -8.50 -10.77
N VAL A 258 4.91 -8.56 -10.85
CA VAL A 258 5.81 -8.94 -9.74
C VAL A 258 6.77 -7.82 -9.35
N GLY A 259 6.44 -6.56 -9.71
CA GLY A 259 7.32 -5.41 -9.51
C GLY A 259 7.84 -5.26 -8.08
N ASN A 260 7.01 -5.49 -7.07
CA ASN A 260 7.43 -5.45 -5.66
C ASN A 260 8.48 -6.53 -5.32
N ALA A 261 8.33 -7.74 -5.86
CA ALA A 261 9.28 -8.83 -5.63
C ALA A 261 10.61 -8.58 -6.34
N VAL A 262 10.55 -8.09 -7.59
CA VAL A 262 11.75 -7.65 -8.32
C VAL A 262 12.46 -6.54 -7.57
N GLY A 263 11.71 -5.53 -7.09
CA GLY A 263 12.24 -4.42 -6.29
C GLY A 263 12.93 -4.88 -5.00
N ALA A 264 12.37 -5.88 -4.31
CA ALA A 264 13.00 -6.49 -3.14
C ALA A 264 14.30 -7.22 -3.47
N LEU A 265 14.34 -7.93 -4.61
CA LEU A 265 15.54 -8.66 -5.07
C LEU A 265 16.68 -7.71 -5.50
N VAL A 266 16.36 -6.66 -6.25
CA VAL A 266 17.37 -5.71 -6.78
C VAL A 266 17.68 -4.56 -5.82
N GLY A 267 16.98 -4.51 -4.68
CA GLY A 267 17.16 -3.48 -3.67
C GLY A 267 18.60 -3.45 -3.16
N LYS A 268 19.26 -2.30 -3.28
CA LYS A 268 20.58 -2.12 -2.67
C LYS A 268 20.44 -2.13 -1.15
N GLY A 269 21.29 -2.88 -0.46
CA GLY A 269 21.43 -2.74 0.99
C GLY A 269 22.06 -1.39 1.29
N ILE A 270 21.37 -0.53 2.03
CA ILE A 270 21.88 0.79 2.41
C ILE A 270 21.91 0.88 3.93
N LYS A 271 23.09 1.17 4.49
CA LYS A 271 23.26 1.49 5.91
C LYS A 271 23.79 2.91 6.04
N ARG A 272 23.14 3.72 6.87
CA ARG A 272 23.61 5.07 7.22
C ARG A 272 23.93 5.12 8.71
N ILE A 273 25.09 5.68 9.03
CA ILE A 273 25.53 5.93 10.41
C ILE A 273 25.95 7.39 10.50
N GLU A 274 25.51 8.04 11.58
CA GLU A 274 25.92 9.40 11.91
C GLU A 274 26.75 9.39 13.19
N ILE A 275 27.91 10.04 13.13
CA ILE A 275 28.81 10.24 14.26
C ILE A 275 28.98 11.75 14.44
N THR A 276 28.75 12.21 15.67
CA THR A 276 28.83 13.64 15.99
C THR A 276 29.99 13.90 16.94
N ILE A 277 30.81 14.89 16.62
CA ILE A 277 31.88 15.39 17.49
C ILE A 277 31.48 16.76 18.00
N ARG A 278 31.55 16.96 19.32
CA ARG A 278 31.31 18.26 19.96
C ARG A 278 32.42 18.58 20.96
N PRO A 279 32.76 19.86 21.17
CA PRO A 279 33.59 20.25 22.30
C PRO A 279 32.97 19.78 23.62
N TYR A 280 33.79 19.37 24.58
CA TYR A 280 33.32 18.99 25.90
C TYR A 280 32.77 20.19 26.68
N SER A 281 33.39 21.38 26.49
CA SER A 281 32.94 22.64 27.06
C SER A 281 33.04 23.75 26.02
N MET A 282 32.03 24.61 25.96
CA MET A 282 32.04 25.81 25.12
C MET A 282 32.94 26.92 25.67
N GLU A 283 33.33 26.84 26.95
CA GLU A 283 34.28 27.78 27.57
C GLU A 283 35.72 27.53 27.11
N ASN A 284 36.04 26.27 26.77
CA ASN A 284 37.34 25.83 26.27
C ASN A 284 37.15 24.92 25.05
N PRO A 285 36.66 25.45 23.92
CA PRO A 285 36.17 24.63 22.80
C PRO A 285 37.28 23.82 22.11
N ASP A 286 38.53 24.27 22.21
CA ASP A 286 39.69 23.58 21.66
C ASP A 286 40.27 22.50 22.57
N GLN A 287 39.67 22.29 23.75
CA GLN A 287 40.11 21.31 24.73
C GLN A 287 39.04 20.26 24.98
N ASN A 288 39.42 19.00 24.76
CA ASN A 288 38.56 17.84 24.94
C ASN A 288 37.31 17.81 24.04
N PHE A 289 37.06 16.65 23.46
CA PHE A 289 35.99 16.43 22.49
C PHE A 289 35.21 15.19 22.88
N LEU A 290 33.89 15.25 22.72
CA LEU A 290 32.99 14.13 22.85
C LEU A 290 32.59 13.64 21.46
N VAL A 291 32.86 12.37 21.19
CA VAL A 291 32.38 11.67 20.01
C VAL A 291 31.16 10.85 20.40
N PHE A 292 30.05 11.03 19.69
CA PHE A 292 28.81 10.28 19.85
C PHE A 292 28.65 9.32 18.68
N THR A 293 28.62 8.03 18.97
CA THR A 293 28.39 6.94 18.00
C THR A 293 27.11 6.18 18.37
N PRO A 294 26.56 5.34 17.48
CA PRO A 294 25.43 4.46 17.82
C PRO A 294 25.69 3.53 19.02
N LEU A 295 26.95 3.18 19.29
CA LEU A 295 27.34 2.32 20.42
C LEU A 295 27.54 3.08 21.74
N GLY A 296 27.49 4.42 21.71
CA GLY A 296 27.73 5.27 22.88
C GLY A 296 28.72 6.40 22.62
N ARG A 297 29.19 7.03 23.70
CA ARG A 297 30.08 8.20 23.63
C ARG A 297 31.50 7.90 24.12
N LYS A 298 32.50 8.57 23.54
CA LYS A 298 33.90 8.56 24.01
C LYS A 298 34.47 9.98 24.07
N LYS A 299 35.43 10.19 24.97
CA LYS A 299 36.13 11.46 25.17
C LYS A 299 37.54 11.37 24.58
N PHE A 300 37.97 12.45 23.92
CA PHE A 300 39.30 12.61 23.33
C PHE A 300 39.89 13.95 23.73
N GLU A 301 41.20 14.07 23.89
CA GLU A 301 41.82 15.35 24.26
C GLU A 301 42.03 16.27 23.04
N GLN A 302 42.33 15.67 21.88
CA GLN A 302 42.62 16.37 20.63
C GLN A 302 41.53 16.14 19.58
N TYR A 303 41.16 17.21 18.87
CA TYR A 303 40.14 17.17 17.82
C TYR A 303 40.52 16.19 16.70
N ARG A 304 41.79 16.22 16.27
CA ARG A 304 42.31 15.35 15.23
C ARG A 304 42.10 13.87 15.57
N THR A 305 42.42 13.46 16.79
CA THR A 305 42.22 12.08 17.25
C THR A 305 40.74 11.71 17.32
N ALA A 306 39.87 12.65 17.68
CA ALA A 306 38.42 12.45 17.65
C ALA A 306 37.90 12.19 16.23
N VAL A 307 38.40 12.93 15.23
CA VAL A 307 38.06 12.74 13.81
C VAL A 307 38.61 11.41 13.28
N GLU A 308 39.88 11.09 13.54
CA GLU A 308 40.51 9.82 13.12
C GLU A 308 39.77 8.60 13.72
N TYR A 309 39.40 8.68 15.00
CA TYR A 309 38.56 7.66 15.63
C TYR A 309 37.18 7.56 14.97
N SER A 310 36.54 8.70 14.70
CA SER A 310 35.20 8.73 14.10
C SER A 310 35.19 8.14 12.70
N GLN A 311 36.23 8.40 11.89
CA GLN A 311 36.40 7.79 10.57
C GLN A 311 36.46 6.26 10.66
N LYS A 312 37.37 5.75 11.49
CA LYS A 312 37.57 4.31 11.66
C LYS A 312 36.33 3.62 12.24
N ALA A 313 35.75 4.20 13.28
CA ALA A 313 34.54 3.66 13.91
C ALA A 313 33.34 3.67 12.96
N GLY A 314 33.18 4.71 12.15
CA GLY A 314 32.11 4.79 11.15
C GLY A 314 32.22 3.69 10.09
N GLU A 315 33.42 3.50 9.52
CA GLU A 315 33.69 2.44 8.53
C GLU A 315 33.49 1.04 9.13
N GLU A 316 34.04 0.77 10.31
CA GLU A 316 33.89 -0.52 11.00
C GLU A 316 32.42 -0.84 11.29
N LEU A 317 31.66 0.12 11.80
CA LEU A 317 30.23 -0.08 12.09
C LEU A 317 29.39 -0.32 10.85
N ILE A 318 29.72 0.34 9.73
CA ILE A 318 29.06 0.08 8.44
C ILE A 318 29.36 -1.34 7.98
N LEU A 319 30.64 -1.74 7.93
CA LEU A 319 31.04 -3.07 7.50
C LEU A 319 30.40 -4.15 8.37
N ASP A 320 30.47 -4.01 9.69
CA ASP A 320 29.90 -5.00 10.62
C ASP A 320 28.38 -5.11 10.49
N SER A 321 27.68 -3.97 10.39
CA SER A 321 26.22 -3.96 10.15
C SER A 321 25.84 -4.59 8.81
N MET A 322 26.72 -4.50 7.81
CA MET A 322 26.41 -4.93 6.44
C MET A 322 26.78 -6.39 6.16
N LYS A 323 27.58 -7.04 7.01
CA LYS A 323 27.84 -8.50 6.94
C LYS A 323 26.56 -9.33 7.02
N ASP A 324 25.61 -8.88 7.85
CA ASP A 324 24.32 -9.56 8.05
C ASP A 324 23.42 -9.58 6.81
N PHE A 325 23.74 -8.80 5.77
CA PHE A 325 22.98 -8.77 4.52
C PHE A 325 23.29 -9.97 3.61
N GLY A 326 24.26 -10.83 3.98
CA GLY A 326 24.59 -12.03 3.21
C GLY A 326 25.21 -11.75 1.84
N LEU A 327 25.78 -10.56 1.65
CA LEU A 327 26.43 -10.13 0.42
C LEU A 327 27.96 -10.05 0.60
N PRO A 328 28.76 -10.21 -0.49
CA PRO A 328 30.21 -10.20 -0.38
C PRO A 328 30.72 -8.85 0.13
N GLU A 329 31.63 -8.84 1.11
CA GLU A 329 32.23 -7.61 1.65
C GLU A 329 32.86 -6.74 0.56
N SER A 330 33.42 -7.35 -0.50
CA SER A 330 34.01 -6.67 -1.66
C SER A 330 33.04 -5.84 -2.49
N SER A 331 31.73 -6.01 -2.28
CA SER A 331 30.67 -5.26 -2.98
C SER A 331 30.16 -4.04 -2.19
N ILE A 332 30.66 -3.83 -0.97
CA ILE A 332 30.30 -2.70 -0.11
C ILE A 332 31.11 -1.47 -0.52
N LYS A 333 30.43 -0.40 -0.89
CA LYS A 333 31.02 0.93 -1.08
C LYS A 333 30.61 1.83 0.07
N ILE A 334 31.56 2.52 0.66
CA ILE A 334 31.31 3.46 1.76
C ILE A 334 31.60 4.86 1.26
N ASP A 335 30.57 5.70 1.27
CA ASP A 335 30.69 7.13 1.04
C ASP A 335 30.62 7.87 2.38
N THR A 336 31.55 8.80 2.60
CA THR A 336 31.63 9.58 3.84
C THR A 336 31.46 11.07 3.53
N SER A 337 30.56 11.74 4.23
CA SER A 337 30.38 13.19 4.17
C SER A 337 30.56 13.82 5.54
N ILE A 338 31.20 14.99 5.59
CA ILE A 338 31.45 15.72 6.83
C ILE A 338 30.84 17.11 6.74
N GLU A 339 30.02 17.46 7.72
CA GLU A 339 29.41 18.78 7.88
C GLU A 339 29.96 19.44 9.15
N TYR A 340 30.30 20.72 9.04
CA TYR A 340 30.85 21.50 10.15
C TYR A 340 29.88 22.62 10.52
N LEU A 341 29.52 22.69 11.81
CA LEU A 341 28.79 23.82 12.36
C LEU A 341 29.79 24.83 12.93
N VAL A 342 29.98 25.93 12.19
CA VAL A 342 30.89 27.02 12.54
C VAL A 342 30.12 28.35 12.45
N PRO A 343 29.77 28.98 13.58
CA PRO A 343 29.10 30.29 13.55
C PRO A 343 29.97 31.38 12.91
N PRO A 344 29.37 32.46 12.37
CA PRO A 344 30.13 33.59 11.84
C PRO A 344 31.09 34.18 12.89
N GLY A 345 32.36 34.35 12.50
CA GLY A 345 33.40 34.91 13.38
C GLY A 345 34.02 33.92 14.38
N TRP A 346 33.58 32.66 14.38
CA TRP A 346 34.18 31.59 15.19
C TRP A 346 35.55 31.20 14.65
N LYS A 347 36.58 31.17 15.53
CA LYS A 347 37.99 30.91 15.14
C LYS A 347 38.53 29.62 15.74
N GLN A 348 37.76 28.97 16.58
CA GLN A 348 38.11 27.73 17.27
C GLN A 348 37.65 26.51 16.45
N THR A 349 37.94 25.33 16.95
CA THR A 349 37.38 24.07 16.43
C THR A 349 35.86 24.10 16.31
N PRO A 350 35.26 23.40 15.34
CA PRO A 350 33.81 23.48 15.08
C PRO A 350 32.96 23.15 16.31
N MET A 351 31.86 23.90 16.49
CA MET A 351 30.90 23.64 17.58
C MET A 351 30.27 22.26 17.47
N GLU A 352 30.11 21.80 16.24
CA GLU A 352 29.73 20.45 15.92
C GLU A 352 30.41 20.02 14.62
N THR A 353 30.90 18.78 14.60
CA THR A 353 31.27 18.09 13.36
C THR A 353 30.38 16.89 13.23
N LYS A 354 29.60 16.83 12.16
CA LYS A 354 28.73 15.70 11.86
C LYS A 354 29.33 14.90 10.71
N MET A 355 29.73 13.67 10.99
CA MET A 355 30.24 12.73 10.00
C MET A 355 29.13 11.73 9.67
N THR A 356 28.77 11.64 8.40
CA THR A 356 27.76 10.70 7.90
C THR A 356 28.46 9.66 7.03
N PHE A 357 28.30 8.39 7.39
CA PHE A 357 28.81 7.25 6.63
C PHE A 357 27.63 6.55 5.97
N VAL A 358 27.71 6.31 4.67
CA VAL A 358 26.70 5.62 3.89
C VAL A 358 27.35 4.41 3.21
N GLY A 359 27.07 3.23 3.76
CA GLY A 359 27.40 1.96 3.13
C GLY A 359 26.32 1.57 2.13
N VAL A 360 26.72 1.27 0.90
CA VAL A 360 25.84 0.76 -0.16
C VAL A 360 26.41 -0.57 -0.65
N CYS A 361 25.59 -1.61 -0.58
CA CYS A 361 25.90 -2.93 -1.12
C CYS A 361 24.93 -3.23 -2.25
N THR A 362 25.46 -3.60 -3.41
CA THR A 362 24.63 -3.99 -4.55
C THR A 362 24.51 -5.51 -4.53
N PRO A 363 23.31 -6.09 -4.65
CA PRO A 363 23.18 -7.54 -4.81
C PRO A 363 24.03 -7.98 -6.01
N GLY A 364 24.96 -8.90 -5.79
CA GLY A 364 25.71 -9.51 -6.88
C GLY A 364 24.76 -10.35 -7.72
N PHE A 365 24.60 -10.05 -9.00
CA PHE A 365 24.00 -10.98 -9.93
C PHE A 365 25.01 -12.11 -10.16
N SER A 366 24.78 -13.30 -9.59
CA SER A 366 25.37 -14.52 -10.17
C SER A 366 24.67 -14.71 -11.51
N MET A 367 25.39 -14.50 -12.60
CA MET A 367 24.99 -15.03 -13.91
C MET A 367 25.47 -16.48 -13.95
N ASP A 368 24.81 -17.36 -13.18
CA ASP A 368 24.95 -18.81 -13.30
C ASP A 368 23.63 -19.42 -13.77
#